data_AF-A0AAW2LLK7-F1
#
_entry.id   AF-A0AAW2LLK7-F1
#
_cell.length_a   1.000
_cell.length_b   1.000
_cell.length_c   1.000
_cell.angle_alpha   90.00
_cell.angle_beta   90.00
_cell.angle_gamma   90.00
#
_symmetry.space_group_name_H-M   'P 1'
#
loop_
_entity.id
_entity.type
_entity.pdbx_description
1 polymer ?
#
loop_
_entity_poly.entity_id
_entity_poly.type
_entity_poly.pdbx_seq_one_letter_code
_entity_poly.pdbx_strand_id
1 'polypeptide(L)'
;MVTAESGSSAGNATAIQIAPDQEHMQLQSSDHPGMVMVSALLTGNNYFAWSRAVRRALTVKMKLDFIDGSAVRPTGNGEDFKRWNRTDSMLTTWILNCMSKELAEAFMHVGSSRELWLELQAWFGESNNPMIYQLQREIGQVTQGNMSITEYYTKLRKLWDELMCLAPTLKCTCSGCTCGASKDMAEMHSSNQLIQFLVGLNGVYDQARGQILLLEPLPSVTKAIPCYLEWKNRCK
;
A
#
# COMPACT_ATOMS: atom_id res chain seq x y z
N MET A 1 64.91 -21.05 -19.38
CA MET A 1 63.69 -20.91 -20.21
C MET A 1 62.75 -22.02 -19.77
N VAL A 2 61.85 -21.82 -18.79
CA VAL A 2 60.51 -21.16 -18.89
C VAL A 2 59.60 -22.02 -19.78
N THR A 3 58.45 -22.60 -19.40
CA THR A 3 57.50 -22.58 -18.24
C THR A 3 56.57 -23.81 -18.43
N ALA A 4 56.23 -24.59 -17.40
CA ALA A 4 54.97 -24.57 -16.62
C ALA A 4 53.66 -24.41 -17.43
N GLU A 5 52.75 -25.40 -17.35
CA GLU A 5 51.36 -25.18 -16.95
C GLU A 5 50.66 -26.48 -16.53
N SER A 6 49.92 -26.37 -15.43
CA SER A 6 49.17 -27.37 -14.70
C SER A 6 47.67 -27.17 -14.92
N GLY A 7 46.89 -28.24 -15.04
CA GLY A 7 45.42 -28.16 -15.17
C GLY A 7 44.71 -29.30 -14.45
N SER A 8 44.20 -29.00 -13.26
CA SER A 8 43.39 -29.83 -12.37
C SER A 8 41.98 -30.07 -12.94
N SER A 9 41.49 -31.32 -12.90
CA SER A 9 40.10 -31.67 -13.20
C SER A 9 39.35 -31.86 -11.88
N ALA A 10 38.71 -30.79 -11.41
CA ALA A 10 37.80 -30.78 -10.28
C ALA A 10 36.35 -31.01 -10.75
N GLY A 11 35.60 -31.80 -10.00
CA GLY A 11 34.26 -32.26 -10.33
C GLY A 11 33.25 -31.15 -10.61
N ASN A 12 32.47 -31.34 -11.67
CA ASN A 12 31.32 -30.51 -11.99
C ASN A 12 30.19 -30.78 -10.99
N ALA A 13 30.00 -29.87 -10.05
CA ALA A 13 28.73 -29.70 -9.35
C ALA A 13 27.72 -29.09 -10.33
N THR A 14 26.72 -29.87 -10.73
CA THR A 14 25.62 -29.39 -11.58
C THR A 14 24.75 -28.45 -10.75
N ALA A 15 24.90 -27.14 -10.96
CA ALA A 15 23.93 -26.16 -10.48
C ALA A 15 22.60 -26.42 -11.21
N ILE A 16 21.58 -26.83 -10.46
CA ILE A 16 20.22 -26.99 -10.96
C ILE A 16 19.73 -25.59 -11.39
N GLN A 17 19.65 -25.35 -12.69
CA GLN A 17 18.99 -24.17 -13.24
C GLN A 17 17.49 -24.33 -13.01
N ILE A 18 16.97 -23.60 -12.01
CA ILE A 18 15.54 -23.50 -11.75
C ILE A 18 14.94 -22.65 -12.89
N ALA A 19 13.95 -23.19 -13.59
CA ALA A 19 13.23 -22.44 -14.61
C ALA A 19 12.57 -21.21 -13.96
N PRO A 20 12.52 -20.04 -14.65
CA PRO A 20 11.99 -18.80 -14.07
C PRO A 20 10.53 -18.90 -13.59
N ASP A 21 9.79 -19.90 -14.09
CA ASP A 21 8.41 -20.19 -13.71
C ASP A 21 8.29 -20.96 -12.37
N GLN A 22 9.38 -21.34 -11.71
CA GLN A 22 9.33 -22.09 -10.44
C GLN A 22 9.70 -21.27 -9.21
N GLU A 23 10.20 -20.05 -9.34
CA GLU A 23 10.57 -19.21 -8.19
C GLU A 23 9.36 -18.83 -7.33
N HIS A 24 8.22 -18.56 -7.95
CA HIS A 24 7.00 -18.16 -7.23
C HIS A 24 6.45 -19.27 -6.32
N MET A 25 6.76 -20.55 -6.59
CA MET A 25 6.29 -21.69 -5.80
C MET A 25 7.24 -22.14 -4.69
N GLN A 26 8.39 -21.47 -4.50
CA GLN A 26 9.39 -21.85 -3.49
C GLN A 26 9.35 -20.95 -2.27
N LEU A 27 9.38 -21.54 -1.08
CA LEU A 27 9.58 -20.79 0.16
C LEU A 27 11.05 -20.42 0.29
N GLN A 28 11.32 -19.16 0.62
CA GLN A 28 12.67 -18.70 0.93
C GLN A 28 13.09 -19.19 2.31
N SER A 29 14.40 -19.21 2.58
CA SER A 29 14.95 -19.59 3.89
C SER A 29 14.44 -18.71 5.04
N SER A 30 14.04 -17.48 4.74
CA SER A 30 13.47 -16.53 5.70
C SER A 30 11.97 -16.72 5.96
N ASP A 31 11.29 -17.59 5.22
CA ASP A 31 9.84 -17.76 5.34
C ASP A 31 9.51 -18.73 6.49
N HIS A 32 8.80 -18.23 7.50
CA HIS A 32 8.34 -19.03 8.63
C HIS A 32 6.95 -18.57 9.12
N PRO A 33 6.16 -19.43 9.78
CA PRO A 33 4.77 -19.11 10.14
C PRO A 33 4.58 -17.88 11.02
N GLY A 34 5.53 -17.64 11.94
CA GLY A 34 5.51 -16.48 12.85
C GLY A 34 5.99 -15.16 12.25
N MET A 35 6.20 -15.08 10.93
CA MET A 35 6.63 -13.84 10.28
C MET A 35 5.51 -12.80 10.33
N VAL A 36 5.82 -11.60 10.83
CA VAL A 36 4.89 -10.47 10.82
C VAL A 36 4.90 -9.83 9.44
N MET A 37 3.86 -10.07 8.63
CA MET A 37 3.72 -9.41 7.31
C MET A 37 3.27 -7.95 7.44
N VAL A 38 2.33 -7.68 8.35
CA VAL A 38 1.81 -6.34 8.64
C VAL A 38 1.69 -6.15 10.15
N SER A 39 2.02 -4.96 10.64
CA SER A 39 1.97 -4.65 12.07
C SER A 39 0.57 -4.33 12.58
N ALA A 40 -0.29 -3.76 11.73
CA ALA A 40 -1.67 -3.47 12.06
C ALA A 40 -2.57 -4.66 11.71
N LEU A 41 -3.23 -5.25 12.71
CA LEU A 41 -4.14 -6.37 12.52
C LEU A 41 -5.47 -5.92 11.88
N LEU A 42 -6.11 -6.79 11.11
CA LEU A 42 -7.45 -6.57 10.60
C LEU A 42 -8.46 -6.56 11.75
N THR A 43 -9.22 -5.47 11.88
CA THR A 43 -10.30 -5.28 12.87
C THR A 43 -11.66 -5.01 12.21
N GLY A 44 -11.73 -5.08 10.87
CA GLY A 44 -12.90 -4.81 10.06
C GLY A 44 -12.92 -3.40 9.48
N ASN A 45 -12.75 -2.37 10.31
CA ASN A 45 -12.82 -0.96 9.86
C ASN A 45 -11.58 -0.51 9.08
N ASN A 46 -10.49 -1.28 9.12
CA ASN A 46 -9.22 -0.94 8.50
C ASN A 46 -8.89 -1.82 7.28
N TYR A 47 -9.86 -2.57 6.74
CA TYR A 47 -9.64 -3.56 5.68
C TYR A 47 -8.86 -3.02 4.48
N PHE A 48 -9.11 -1.79 4.04
CA PHE A 48 -8.42 -1.22 2.88
C PHE A 48 -6.94 -0.94 3.13
N ALA A 49 -6.62 -0.30 4.26
CA ALA A 49 -5.23 -0.05 4.64
C ALA A 49 -4.49 -1.38 4.89
N TRP A 50 -5.15 -2.31 5.57
CA TRP A 50 -4.65 -3.64 5.85
C TRP A 50 -4.39 -4.45 4.56
N SER A 51 -5.39 -4.57 3.68
CA SER A 51 -5.29 -5.35 2.44
C SER A 51 -4.20 -4.81 1.52
N ARG A 52 -4.04 -3.49 1.44
CA ARG A 52 -2.94 -2.85 0.70
C ARG A 52 -1.58 -3.18 1.30
N ALA A 53 -1.45 -3.20 2.62
CA ALA A 53 -0.20 -3.56 3.30
C ALA A 53 0.14 -5.04 3.06
N VAL A 54 -0.83 -5.95 3.18
CA VAL A 54 -0.65 -7.39 2.90
C VAL A 54 -0.24 -7.63 1.46
N ARG A 55 -0.93 -7.02 0.48
CA ARG A 55 -0.55 -7.15 -0.95
C ARG A 55 0.87 -6.69 -1.23
N ARG A 56 1.33 -5.60 -0.61
CA ARG A 56 2.71 -5.11 -0.74
C ARG A 56 3.71 -6.10 -0.14
N ALA A 57 3.45 -6.62 1.05
CA ALA A 57 4.30 -7.62 1.69
C ALA A 57 4.44 -8.88 0.81
N LEU A 58 3.33 -9.38 0.27
CA LEU A 58 3.32 -10.52 -0.66
C LEU A 58 4.01 -10.22 -1.99
N THR A 59 3.91 -8.99 -2.50
CA THR A 59 4.63 -8.56 -3.71
C THR A 59 6.15 -8.63 -3.50
N VAL A 60 6.64 -8.13 -2.36
CA VAL A 60 8.08 -8.21 -2.01
C VAL A 60 8.54 -9.66 -1.87
N LYS A 61 7.65 -10.55 -1.41
CA LYS A 61 7.92 -11.99 -1.30
C LYS A 61 7.74 -12.75 -2.62
N MET A 62 7.28 -12.11 -3.69
CA MET A 62 6.92 -12.75 -4.96
C MET A 62 5.83 -13.82 -4.79
N LYS A 63 4.81 -13.54 -3.96
CA LYS A 63 3.71 -14.43 -3.60
C LYS A 63 2.31 -13.81 -3.82
N LEU A 64 2.22 -12.68 -4.51
CA LEU A 64 0.95 -11.99 -4.74
C LEU A 64 -0.01 -12.81 -5.63
N ASP A 65 0.58 -13.59 -6.53
CA ASP A 65 -0.04 -14.50 -7.49
C ASP A 65 -0.95 -15.56 -6.86
N PHE A 66 -0.65 -16.00 -5.63
CA PHE A 66 -1.50 -16.93 -4.89
C PHE A 66 -2.84 -16.31 -4.49
N ILE A 67 -2.84 -15.07 -4.03
CA ILE A 67 -4.07 -14.39 -3.61
C ILE A 67 -4.81 -13.72 -4.76
N ASP A 68 -4.12 -13.37 -5.86
CA ASP A 68 -4.74 -12.79 -7.06
C ASP A 68 -5.27 -13.85 -8.05
N GLY A 69 -4.88 -15.12 -7.85
CA GLY A 69 -5.37 -16.28 -8.59
C GLY A 69 -4.55 -16.62 -9.84
N SER A 70 -3.46 -15.90 -10.10
CA SER A 70 -2.54 -16.19 -11.20
C SER A 70 -1.77 -17.48 -10.96
N ALA A 71 -1.47 -17.82 -9.70
CA ALA A 71 -0.85 -19.10 -9.32
C ALA A 71 -1.91 -20.21 -9.23
N VAL A 72 -2.22 -20.81 -10.37
CA VAL A 72 -3.24 -21.86 -10.47
C VAL A 72 -2.82 -23.12 -9.70
N ARG A 73 -3.75 -23.67 -8.91
CA ARG A 73 -3.57 -24.94 -8.20
C ARG A 73 -3.32 -26.08 -9.20
N PRO A 74 -2.21 -26.82 -9.11
CA PRO A 74 -1.96 -27.97 -9.99
C PRO A 74 -3.01 -29.07 -9.81
N THR A 75 -3.40 -29.73 -10.90
CA THR A 75 -4.51 -30.72 -10.94
C THR A 75 -4.12 -32.15 -10.54
N GLY A 76 -2.84 -32.41 -10.23
CA GLY A 76 -2.35 -33.72 -9.81
C GLY A 76 -1.67 -33.68 -8.44
N ASN A 77 -1.30 -34.83 -7.88
CA ASN A 77 -0.63 -34.94 -6.58
C ASN A 77 0.92 -34.99 -6.70
N GLY A 78 1.46 -34.40 -7.76
CA GLY A 78 2.90 -34.37 -8.06
C GLY A 78 3.70 -33.47 -7.12
N GLU A 79 5.00 -33.34 -7.37
CA GLU A 79 5.85 -32.43 -6.58
C GLU A 79 5.39 -30.97 -6.66
N ASP A 80 4.94 -30.52 -7.82
CA ASP A 80 4.48 -29.14 -8.02
C ASP A 80 3.26 -28.84 -7.14
N PHE A 81 2.33 -29.77 -7.00
CA PHE A 81 1.21 -29.64 -6.07
C PHE A 81 1.69 -29.55 -4.62
N LYS A 82 2.65 -30.38 -4.21
CA LYS A 82 3.19 -30.33 -2.85
C LYS A 82 3.88 -29.00 -2.57
N ARG A 83 4.62 -28.44 -3.54
CA ARG A 83 5.28 -27.13 -3.45
C ARG A 83 4.26 -25.99 -3.38
N TRP A 84 3.27 -26.02 -4.27
CA TRP A 84 2.16 -25.08 -4.27
C TRP A 84 1.40 -25.12 -2.94
N ASN A 85 1.01 -26.31 -2.46
CA ASN A 85 0.24 -26.49 -1.24
C ASN A 85 1.00 -26.03 0.01
N ARG A 86 2.32 -26.26 0.05
CA ARG A 86 3.17 -25.75 1.14
C ARG A 86 3.22 -24.22 1.14
N THR A 87 3.37 -23.60 -0.03
CA THR A 87 3.37 -22.15 -0.15
C THR A 87 2.00 -21.56 0.22
N ASP A 88 0.92 -22.11 -0.32
CA ASP A 88 -0.45 -21.68 -0.01
C ASP A 88 -0.76 -21.79 1.50
N SER A 89 -0.39 -22.90 2.13
CA SER A 89 -0.56 -23.08 3.59
C SER A 89 0.20 -22.03 4.41
N MET A 90 1.41 -21.65 3.96
CA MET A 90 2.20 -20.59 4.61
C MET A 90 1.49 -19.24 4.49
N LEU A 91 0.99 -18.91 3.29
CA LEU A 91 0.26 -17.67 3.02
C LEU A 91 -1.03 -17.58 3.82
N THR A 92 -1.81 -18.66 3.87
CA THR A 92 -3.02 -18.74 4.70
C THR A 92 -2.69 -18.45 6.15
N THR A 93 -1.62 -19.07 6.68
CA THR A 93 -1.16 -18.84 8.05
C THR A 93 -0.75 -17.38 8.28
N TRP A 94 -0.01 -16.79 7.36
CA TRP A 94 0.40 -15.39 7.48
C TRP A 94 -0.79 -14.43 7.43
N ILE A 95 -1.77 -14.66 6.56
CA ILE A 95 -2.97 -13.83 6.46
C ILE A 95 -3.76 -13.91 7.77
N LEU A 96 -4.00 -15.11 8.30
CA LEU A 96 -4.69 -15.33 9.58
C LEU A 96 -3.95 -14.64 10.75
N ASN A 97 -2.62 -14.71 10.78
CA ASN A 97 -1.80 -14.03 11.80
C ASN A 97 -1.83 -12.51 11.70
N CYS A 98 -2.31 -11.96 10.58
CA CYS A 98 -2.49 -10.53 10.38
C CYS A 98 -3.91 -10.06 10.72
N MET A 99 -4.72 -10.89 11.40
CA MET A 99 -6.09 -10.58 11.77
C MET A 99 -6.24 -10.56 13.29
N SER A 100 -7.26 -9.86 13.79
CA SER A 100 -7.69 -10.01 15.18
C SER A 100 -8.07 -11.46 15.46
N LYS A 101 -7.93 -11.89 16.71
CA LYS A 101 -8.12 -13.30 17.10
C LYS A 101 -9.52 -13.80 16.74
N GLU A 102 -10.53 -12.97 16.96
CA GLU A 102 -11.92 -13.25 16.68
C GLU A 102 -12.17 -13.48 15.18
N LEU A 103 -11.55 -12.65 14.32
CA LEU A 103 -11.63 -12.83 12.87
C LEU A 103 -10.83 -14.06 12.43
N ALA A 104 -9.62 -14.26 12.96
CA ALA A 104 -8.81 -15.42 12.59
C ALA A 104 -9.55 -16.74 12.90
N GLU A 105 -10.24 -16.82 14.05
CA GLU A 105 -11.10 -17.97 14.41
C GLU A 105 -12.27 -18.15 13.43
N ALA A 106 -12.91 -17.07 12.98
CA ALA A 106 -14.02 -17.13 12.02
C ALA A 106 -13.60 -17.67 10.64
N PHE A 107 -12.37 -17.39 10.20
CA PHE A 107 -11.87 -17.77 8.87
C PHE A 107 -10.88 -18.95 8.90
N MET A 108 -10.69 -19.61 10.05
CA MET A 108 -9.64 -20.63 10.23
C MET A 108 -9.79 -21.88 9.35
N HIS A 109 -11.00 -22.15 8.86
CA HIS A 109 -11.33 -23.35 8.09
C HIS A 109 -11.34 -23.12 6.58
N VAL A 110 -11.01 -21.92 6.11
CA VAL A 110 -10.95 -21.62 4.67
C VAL A 110 -9.82 -22.40 4.01
N GLY A 111 -10.10 -22.99 2.85
CA GLY A 111 -9.28 -24.07 2.26
C GLY A 111 -8.01 -23.61 1.55
N SER A 112 -7.89 -22.33 1.20
CA SER A 112 -6.71 -21.77 0.53
C SER A 112 -6.54 -20.28 0.81
N SER A 113 -5.34 -19.78 0.56
CA SER A 113 -5.03 -18.35 0.71
C SER A 113 -5.87 -17.49 -0.24
N ARG A 114 -6.19 -18.02 -1.42
CA ARG A 114 -7.06 -17.39 -2.42
C ARG A 114 -8.50 -17.30 -1.95
N GLU A 115 -9.08 -18.40 -1.50
CA GLU A 115 -10.46 -18.42 -0.98
C GLU A 115 -10.59 -17.47 0.22
N LEU A 116 -9.61 -17.51 1.13
CA LEU A 116 -9.56 -16.62 2.29
C LEU A 116 -9.56 -15.15 1.86
N TRP A 117 -8.73 -14.81 0.87
CA TRP A 117 -8.66 -13.45 0.35
C TRP A 117 -9.99 -12.98 -0.25
N LEU A 118 -10.67 -13.85 -1.02
CA LEU A 118 -11.95 -13.53 -1.65
C LEU A 118 -13.08 -13.36 -0.62
N GLU A 119 -13.14 -14.21 0.40
CA GLU A 119 -14.13 -14.07 1.47
C GLU A 119 -13.93 -12.77 2.25
N LEU A 120 -12.69 -12.43 2.61
CA LEU A 120 -12.38 -11.15 3.26
C LEU A 120 -12.75 -9.96 2.38
N GLN A 121 -12.52 -10.06 1.07
CA GLN A 121 -12.91 -9.02 0.13
C GLN A 121 -14.43 -8.88 0.00
N ALA A 122 -15.18 -9.98 0.02
CA ALA A 122 -16.64 -9.92 0.00
C ALA A 122 -17.19 -9.31 1.30
N TRP A 123 -16.67 -9.75 2.45
CA TRP A 123 -17.16 -9.30 3.77
C TRP A 123 -16.84 -7.84 4.07
N PHE A 124 -15.63 -7.38 3.72
CA PHE A 124 -15.16 -6.04 4.10
C PHE A 124 -15.00 -5.06 2.93
N GLY A 125 -15.12 -5.53 1.68
CA GLY A 125 -14.88 -4.73 0.49
C GLY A 125 -16.12 -4.22 -0.25
N GLU A 126 -17.33 -4.62 0.13
CA GLU A 126 -18.55 -4.40 -0.68
C GLU A 126 -19.08 -2.95 -0.71
N SER A 127 -18.70 -2.05 0.19
CA SER A 127 -19.15 -0.66 0.07
C SER A 127 -18.08 0.38 0.44
N ASN A 128 -17.56 1.06 -0.59
CA ASN A 128 -16.69 2.23 -0.39
C ASN A 128 -17.49 3.46 0.03
N ASN A 129 -18.77 3.57 -0.35
CA ASN A 129 -19.52 4.83 -0.22
C ASN A 129 -19.71 5.33 1.22
N PRO A 130 -20.12 4.50 2.21
CA PRO A 130 -20.22 4.96 3.60
C PRO A 130 -18.88 5.39 4.19
N MET A 131 -17.79 4.70 3.83
CA MET A 131 -16.44 5.01 4.30
C MET A 131 -15.87 6.26 3.62
N ILE A 132 -16.11 6.43 2.31
CA ILE A 132 -15.83 7.65 1.57
C ILE A 132 -16.57 8.83 2.21
N TYR A 133 -17.86 8.68 2.49
CA TYR A 133 -18.66 9.70 3.16
C TYR A 133 -18.06 10.06 4.52
N GLN A 134 -17.71 9.07 5.34
CA GLN A 134 -17.13 9.30 6.66
C GLN A 134 -15.77 10.02 6.56
N LEU A 135 -14.90 9.60 5.65
CA LEU A 135 -13.59 10.24 5.41
C LEU A 135 -13.77 11.68 4.91
N GLN A 136 -14.67 11.92 3.96
CA GLN A 136 -14.96 13.27 3.46
C GLN A 136 -15.51 14.17 4.57
N ARG A 137 -16.40 13.64 5.42
CA ARG A 137 -16.93 14.35 6.59
C ARG A 137 -15.81 14.67 7.59
N GLU A 138 -14.94 13.72 7.89
CA GLU A 138 -13.80 13.94 8.79
C GLU A 138 -12.84 14.98 8.24
N ILE A 139 -12.47 14.89 6.95
CA ILE A 139 -11.62 15.88 6.27
C ILE A 139 -12.23 17.30 6.40
N GLY A 140 -13.54 17.44 6.20
CA GLY A 140 -14.22 18.73 6.32
C GLY A 140 -14.32 19.28 7.76
N GLN A 141 -14.14 18.43 8.77
CA GLN A 141 -14.20 18.80 10.19
C GLN A 141 -12.82 19.01 10.83
N VAL A 142 -11.75 18.58 10.17
CA VAL A 142 -10.38 18.68 10.70
C VAL A 142 -9.90 20.12 10.66
N THR A 143 -9.69 20.70 11.85
CA THR A 143 -9.07 22.01 12.06
C THR A 143 -7.74 21.86 12.80
N GLN A 144 -6.83 22.83 12.65
CA GLN A 144 -5.53 22.84 13.32
C GLN A 144 -5.67 22.80 14.85
N GLY A 145 -6.54 23.63 15.43
CA GLY A 145 -6.73 23.70 16.87
C GLY A 145 -5.39 23.93 17.59
N ASN A 146 -5.08 23.07 18.57
CA ASN A 146 -3.82 23.14 19.33
C ASN A 146 -2.64 22.38 18.69
N MET A 147 -2.83 21.76 17.51
CA MET A 147 -1.78 21.01 16.82
C MET A 147 -0.74 21.95 16.20
N SER A 148 0.50 21.47 16.13
CA SER A 148 1.50 22.05 15.24
C SER A 148 1.06 21.93 13.77
N ILE A 149 1.63 22.76 12.89
CA ILE A 149 1.40 22.67 11.44
C ILE A 149 1.71 21.27 10.92
N THR A 150 2.79 20.66 11.39
CA THR A 150 3.23 19.32 10.97
C THR A 150 2.25 18.23 11.40
N GLU A 151 1.78 18.26 12.65
CA GLU A 151 0.77 17.31 13.14
C GLU A 151 -0.55 17.44 12.38
N TYR A 152 -1.01 18.68 12.18
CA TYR A 152 -2.22 18.98 11.42
C TYR A 152 -2.12 18.49 9.96
N TYR A 153 -1.02 18.80 9.27
CA TYR A 153 -0.77 18.31 7.91
C TYR A 153 -0.72 16.78 7.86
N THR A 154 -0.04 16.14 8.81
CA THR A 154 0.10 14.68 8.84
C THR A 154 -1.27 14.00 9.03
N LYS A 155 -2.13 14.58 9.86
CA LYS A 155 -3.51 14.11 10.05
C LYS A 155 -4.33 14.21 8.76
N LEU A 156 -4.32 15.36 8.10
CA LEU A 156 -5.02 15.54 6.81
C LEU A 156 -4.47 14.62 5.73
N ARG A 157 -3.14 14.51 5.62
CA ARG A 157 -2.48 13.63 4.66
C ARG A 157 -2.92 12.18 4.82
N LYS A 158 -3.01 11.68 6.06
CA LYS A 158 -3.51 10.32 6.32
C LYS A 158 -4.92 10.14 5.77
N LEU A 159 -5.83 11.07 6.03
CA LEU A 159 -7.22 11.00 5.56
C LEU A 159 -7.32 11.09 4.03
N TRP A 160 -6.53 11.95 3.40
CA TRP A 160 -6.47 12.03 1.93
C TRP A 160 -5.93 10.74 1.31
N ASP A 161 -4.86 10.17 1.86
CA ASP A 161 -4.27 8.93 1.37
C ASP A 161 -5.26 7.76 1.51
N GLU A 162 -6.02 7.70 2.61
CA GLU A 162 -7.10 6.73 2.81
C GLU A 162 -8.24 6.93 1.80
N LEU A 163 -8.71 8.16 1.60
CA LEU A 163 -9.75 8.49 0.62
C LEU A 163 -9.32 8.11 -0.80
N MET A 164 -8.09 8.41 -1.17
CA MET A 164 -7.52 8.08 -2.48
C MET A 164 -7.37 6.57 -2.72
N CYS A 165 -7.30 5.76 -1.65
CA CYS A 165 -7.32 4.31 -1.79
C CYS A 165 -8.73 3.79 -2.13
N LEU A 166 -9.78 4.42 -1.62
CA LEU A 166 -11.18 4.05 -1.88
C LEU A 166 -11.74 4.63 -3.17
N ALA A 167 -11.33 5.87 -3.48
CA ALA A 167 -11.79 6.66 -4.61
C ALA A 167 -10.58 7.26 -5.36
N PRO A 168 -9.81 6.42 -6.10
CA PRO A 168 -8.65 6.89 -6.82
C PRO A 168 -9.04 7.90 -7.90
N THR A 169 -8.17 8.87 -8.15
CA THR A 169 -8.33 9.79 -9.28
C THR A 169 -8.36 9.00 -10.58
N LEU A 170 -9.28 9.40 -11.47
CA LEU A 170 -9.37 8.84 -12.80
C LEU A 170 -8.05 9.07 -13.53
N LYS A 171 -7.59 8.07 -14.27
CA LYS A 171 -6.44 8.19 -15.17
C LYS A 171 -6.96 8.07 -16.60
N CYS A 172 -6.37 8.82 -17.55
CA CYS A 172 -6.65 8.57 -18.96
C CYS A 172 -6.31 7.12 -19.28
N THR A 173 -7.24 6.38 -19.88
CA THR A 173 -7.01 5.02 -20.40
C THR A 173 -6.30 5.02 -21.76
N CYS A 174 -5.93 6.21 -22.20
CA CYS A 174 -5.39 6.55 -23.50
C CYS A 174 -3.91 6.14 -23.56
N SER A 175 -3.56 5.12 -24.34
CA SER A 175 -2.15 4.71 -24.52
C SER A 175 -1.35 5.79 -25.25
N GLY A 176 -0.38 6.41 -24.59
CA GLY A 176 0.49 7.43 -25.20
C GLY A 176 -0.14 8.82 -25.37
N CYS A 177 -1.20 9.15 -24.62
CA CYS A 177 -1.88 10.45 -24.76
C CYS A 177 -1.07 11.63 -24.22
N THR A 178 -1.02 12.71 -25.01
CA THR A 178 -0.46 14.02 -24.62
C THR A 178 -1.53 15.04 -24.20
N CYS A 179 -2.77 14.57 -24.02
CA CYS A 179 -3.97 15.39 -23.76
C CYS A 179 -3.99 16.18 -22.44
N GLY A 180 -2.97 16.08 -21.59
CA GLY A 180 -2.89 16.84 -20.34
C GLY A 180 -3.84 16.40 -19.22
N ALA A 181 -4.93 15.68 -19.51
CA ALA A 181 -5.98 15.34 -18.54
C ALA A 181 -5.47 14.73 -17.21
N SER A 182 -4.50 13.81 -17.28
CA SER A 182 -3.90 13.23 -16.06
C SER A 182 -3.12 14.25 -15.23
N LYS A 183 -2.45 15.21 -15.90
CA LYS A 183 -1.75 16.32 -15.25
C LYS A 183 -2.75 17.28 -14.63
N ASP A 184 -3.77 17.68 -15.38
CA ASP A 184 -4.81 18.62 -14.92
C ASP A 184 -5.57 18.06 -13.72
N MET A 185 -5.92 16.76 -13.74
CA MET A 185 -6.55 16.10 -12.58
C MET A 185 -5.63 16.05 -11.36
N ALA A 186 -4.32 15.85 -11.54
CA ALA A 186 -3.36 15.88 -10.44
C ALA A 186 -3.20 17.28 -9.85
N GLU A 187 -3.18 18.32 -10.69
CA GLU A 187 -3.12 19.73 -10.28
C GLU A 187 -4.39 20.16 -9.54
N MET A 188 -5.57 19.77 -10.05
CA MET A 188 -6.86 20.00 -9.38
C MET A 188 -6.92 19.30 -8.03
N HIS A 189 -6.49 18.05 -7.95
CA HIS A 189 -6.42 17.31 -6.68
C HIS A 189 -5.49 17.99 -5.68
N SER A 190 -4.28 18.39 -6.12
CA SER A 190 -3.32 19.11 -5.28
C SER A 190 -3.87 20.46 -4.78
N SER A 191 -4.58 21.18 -5.64
CA SER A 191 -5.21 22.46 -5.30
C SER A 191 -6.32 22.27 -4.27
N ASN A 192 -7.16 21.25 -4.43
CA ASN A 192 -8.21 20.92 -3.45
C ASN A 192 -7.63 20.57 -2.07
N GLN A 193 -6.54 19.81 -2.02
CA GLN A 193 -5.83 19.52 -0.77
C GLN A 193 -5.27 20.79 -0.12
N LEU A 194 -4.73 21.72 -0.91
CA LEU A 194 -4.29 23.01 -0.40
C LEU A 194 -5.47 23.77 0.21
N ILE A 195 -6.58 23.92 -0.51
CA ILE A 195 -7.75 24.65 -0.01
C ILE A 195 -8.27 24.03 1.29
N GLN A 196 -8.41 22.71 1.36
CA GLN A 196 -8.83 22.01 2.57
C GLN A 196 -7.87 22.26 3.74
N PHE A 197 -6.56 22.20 3.50
CA PHE A 197 -5.56 22.54 4.51
C PHE A 197 -5.71 23.98 5.01
N LEU A 198 -5.89 24.93 4.09
CA LEU A 198 -6.03 26.35 4.41
C LEU A 198 -7.29 26.65 5.22
N VAL A 199 -8.42 26.03 4.90
CA VAL A 199 -9.71 26.23 5.58
C VAL A 199 -9.63 25.90 7.07
N GLY A 200 -9.01 24.76 7.43
CA GLY A 200 -8.88 24.35 8.82
C GLY A 200 -7.69 24.98 9.58
N LEU A 201 -6.84 25.76 8.91
CA LEU A 201 -5.65 26.38 9.53
C LEU A 201 -6.05 27.48 10.53
N ASN A 202 -5.27 27.70 11.59
CA ASN A 202 -5.57 28.74 12.58
C ASN A 202 -5.48 30.16 12.00
N GLY A 203 -6.30 31.08 12.52
CA GLY A 203 -6.36 32.48 12.08
C GLY A 203 -5.07 33.27 12.27
N VAL A 204 -4.14 32.81 13.13
CA VAL A 204 -2.79 33.41 13.24
C VAL A 204 -2.01 33.39 11.92
N TYR A 205 -2.46 32.59 10.95
CA TYR A 205 -1.86 32.48 9.62
C TYR A 205 -2.66 33.17 8.51
N ASP A 206 -3.68 33.99 8.84
CA ASP A 206 -4.57 34.62 7.85
C ASP A 206 -3.83 35.45 6.80
N GLN A 207 -2.80 36.20 7.20
CA GLN A 207 -1.99 36.97 6.25
C GLN A 207 -1.24 36.06 5.27
N ALA A 208 -0.59 35.01 5.77
CA ALA A 208 0.13 34.04 4.93
C ALA A 208 -0.83 33.26 4.02
N ARG A 209 -2.03 32.91 4.52
CA ARG A 209 -3.13 32.34 3.72
C ARG A 209 -3.52 33.26 2.56
N GLY A 210 -3.71 34.55 2.82
CA GLY A 210 -4.01 35.54 1.78
C GLY A 210 -2.94 35.61 0.69
N GLN A 211 -1.66 35.61 1.06
CA GLN A 211 -0.55 35.64 0.10
C GLN A 211 -0.50 34.37 -0.77
N ILE A 212 -0.71 33.19 -0.19
CA ILE A 212 -0.70 31.91 -0.92
C ILE A 212 -1.87 31.82 -1.90
N LEU A 213 -3.05 32.32 -1.53
CA LEU A 213 -4.23 32.31 -2.41
C LEU A 213 -4.10 33.21 -3.64
N LEU A 214 -3.12 34.13 -3.66
CA LEU A 214 -2.83 35.00 -4.80
C LEU A 214 -1.83 34.37 -5.80
N LEU A 215 -1.29 33.19 -5.51
CA LEU A 215 -0.34 32.51 -6.39
C LEU A 215 -1.07 31.77 -7.52
N GLU A 216 -0.65 32.01 -8.76
CA GLU A 216 -1.11 31.26 -9.94
C GLU A 216 0.07 30.54 -10.63
N PRO A 217 0.07 29.20 -10.72
CA PRO A 217 -0.88 28.27 -10.12
C PRO A 217 -0.69 28.11 -8.60
N LEU A 218 -1.73 27.63 -7.91
CA LEU A 218 -1.66 27.35 -6.47
C LEU A 218 -0.55 26.32 -6.16
N PRO A 219 0.27 26.56 -5.13
CA PRO A 219 1.31 25.61 -4.74
C PRO A 219 0.70 24.34 -4.12
N SER A 220 1.47 23.25 -4.07
CA SER A 220 1.08 22.10 -3.25
C SER A 220 1.22 22.42 -1.75
N VAL A 221 0.49 21.69 -0.90
CA VAL A 221 0.57 21.85 0.57
C VAL A 221 2.02 21.79 1.06
N THR A 222 2.81 20.84 0.54
CA THR A 222 4.22 20.68 0.91
C THR A 222 5.07 21.90 0.56
N LYS A 223 4.77 22.59 -0.54
CA LYS A 223 5.45 23.83 -0.93
C LYS A 223 4.98 25.03 -0.12
N ALA A 224 3.75 25.02 0.39
CA ALA A 224 3.19 26.09 1.21
C ALA A 224 3.64 26.03 2.68
N ILE A 225 3.92 24.85 3.24
CA ILE A 225 4.33 24.67 4.64
C ILE A 225 5.55 25.54 5.03
N PRO A 226 6.65 25.61 4.24
CA PRO A 226 7.79 26.47 4.56
C PRO A 226 7.39 27.94 4.78
N CYS A 227 6.48 28.49 3.96
CA CYS A 227 6.01 29.87 4.10
C CYS A 227 5.37 30.12 5.48
N TYR A 228 4.63 29.15 6.01
CA TYR A 228 4.02 29.25 7.34
C TYR A 228 5.01 29.08 8.49
N LEU A 229 6.02 28.22 8.31
CA LEU A 229 7.08 28.03 9.31
C LEU A 229 7.95 29.29 9.41
N GLU A 230 8.29 29.92 8.30
CA GLU A 230 8.97 31.21 8.29
C GLU A 230 8.14 32.31 8.98
N TRP A 231 6.83 32.34 8.73
CA TRP A 231 5.93 33.30 9.37
C TRP A 231 5.92 33.13 10.90
N LYS A 232 5.80 31.89 11.37
CA LYS A 232 5.86 31.57 12.82
C LYS A 232 7.18 32.03 13.45
N ASN A 233 8.29 31.97 12.72
CA ASN A 233 9.59 32.39 13.23
C ASN A 233 9.78 33.92 13.26
N ARG A 234 9.05 34.68 12.44
CA ARG A 234 9.08 36.15 12.43
C ARG A 234 8.16 36.79 13.49
N CYS A 235 7.19 36.04 14.00
CA CYS A 235 6.20 36.51 14.99
C CYS A 235 6.45 36.01 16.42
N LYS A 236 7.61 35.38 16.68
CA LYS A 236 8.13 35.10 18.02
C LYS A 236 9.11 36.17 18.43
#